data_AF-A0A7C4HM48-F1
#
_entry.id   AF-A0A7C4HM48-F1
#
_cell.length_a   1.000
_cell.length_b   1.000
_cell.length_c   1.000
_cell.angle_alpha   90.00
_cell.angle_beta   90.00
_cell.angle_gamma   90.00
#
_symmetry.space_group_name_H-M   'P 1'
#
loop_
_entity.id
_entity.type
_entity.pdbx_description
1 polymer ?
#
loop_
_entity_poly.entity_id
_entity_poly.type
_entity_poly.pdbx_seq_one_letter_code
_entity_poly.pdbx_strand_id
1 'polypeptide(L)'
;MKKALFLAPLILLTLLVAIKLPVATSKPETVTIAVDLAHGESDKYLNFIQGNITQVTVNNRVYSIKWINITTGMTITQELLSEVDILLIGQPTTGLSPDEMEAILDWLKGGNKVLYVAGDSDYGPGPDRIDIVNKLLEYIGARLRLEQASVYSEVGRTYKYKGTVYPTVAAAYYRVLVFVEPDSTTLPHLDTSILAEGITKPILMHGPTCVVWVDDEGHYHDPVTEVFPGLIRIAWFRNSYIGDNNPPPAYVYDPMFYGLGAPRDNSSFVGYAAEYWLDVNSLITVAGESLYGDYEPAWASSYYGVSLDGPAFVENLIRWWIRVVTYTPPPPPTLTVTETATVMQTITHTVTRTLTQTVTETMTLTTTQMQTMLQTIRETTTKVSLETLSTTITVTAPDYTVAGVVGGVALIIIVILVIMLFTRKK
;
A
#
# COMPACT_ATOMS: atom_id res chain seq x y z
N MET A 1 -15.43 -4.50 -74.93
CA MET A 1 -15.00 -5.92 -75.01
C MET A 1 -13.78 -6.06 -74.11
N LYS A 2 -13.72 -6.87 -73.05
CA LYS A 2 -14.56 -8.00 -72.61
C LYS A 2 -14.74 -7.91 -71.10
N LYS A 3 -16.02 -8.08 -70.69
CA LYS A 3 -16.55 -8.88 -69.57
C LYS A 3 -15.87 -8.69 -68.21
N ALA A 4 -16.57 -8.51 -67.10
CA ALA A 4 -17.97 -8.41 -66.71
C ALA A 4 -17.86 -8.07 -65.20
N LEU A 5 -18.85 -7.67 -64.42
CA LEU A 5 -20.21 -8.16 -64.27
C LEU A 5 -20.77 -7.24 -63.16
N PHE A 6 -22.01 -6.78 -63.31
CA PHE A 6 -23.09 -6.76 -62.32
C PHE A 6 -22.75 -6.62 -60.82
N LEU A 7 -23.56 -6.00 -59.96
CA LEU A 7 -24.85 -5.33 -59.97
C LEU A 7 -25.12 -5.15 -58.45
N ALA A 8 -25.90 -4.14 -58.11
CA ALA A 8 -26.45 -3.84 -56.78
C ALA A 8 -27.15 -5.04 -56.08
N PRO A 9 -27.86 -4.83 -54.96
CA PRO A 9 -27.55 -4.21 -53.66
C PRO A 9 -27.85 -5.22 -52.51
N LEU A 10 -27.40 -5.01 -51.27
CA LEU A 10 -27.90 -5.84 -50.15
C LEU A 10 -27.92 -5.12 -48.79
N ILE A 11 -29.14 -4.75 -48.41
CA ILE A 11 -29.79 -5.00 -47.10
C ILE A 11 -28.94 -4.70 -45.86
N LEU A 12 -29.28 -3.56 -45.27
CA LEU A 12 -29.12 -3.19 -43.87
C LEU A 12 -29.73 -4.27 -42.97
N LEU A 13 -28.95 -5.28 -42.60
CA LEU A 13 -29.26 -6.20 -41.51
C LEU A 13 -28.46 -5.73 -40.29
N THR A 14 -29.12 -4.94 -39.44
CA THR A 14 -28.65 -4.59 -38.10
C THR A 14 -28.50 -5.87 -37.29
N LEU A 15 -27.28 -6.41 -37.27
CA LEU A 15 -26.89 -7.49 -36.38
C LEU A 15 -26.76 -6.91 -34.98
N LEU A 16 -27.87 -6.88 -34.23
CA LEU A 16 -27.84 -6.77 -32.78
C LEU A 16 -27.25 -8.09 -32.25
N VAL A 17 -25.92 -8.21 -32.30
CA VAL A 17 -25.24 -9.21 -31.49
C VAL A 17 -25.41 -8.73 -30.06
N ALA A 18 -26.36 -9.32 -29.34
CA ALA A 18 -26.32 -9.32 -27.90
C ALA A 18 -25.03 -10.02 -27.51
N ILE A 19 -23.95 -9.24 -27.32
CA ILE A 19 -22.74 -9.72 -26.69
C ILE A 19 -23.17 -10.03 -25.26
N LYS A 20 -23.57 -11.28 -25.01
CA LYS A 20 -23.49 -11.85 -23.67
C LYS A 20 -22.00 -11.91 -23.38
N LEU A 21 -21.47 -10.79 -22.88
CA LEU A 21 -20.21 -10.85 -22.14
C LEU A 21 -20.44 -11.93 -21.09
N PRO A 22 -19.63 -12.99 -21.03
CA PRO A 22 -19.63 -13.80 -19.83
C PRO A 22 -19.33 -12.82 -18.71
N VAL A 23 -20.31 -12.59 -17.84
CA VAL A 23 -20.00 -12.13 -16.50
C VAL A 23 -19.10 -13.25 -15.99
N ALA A 24 -17.80 -13.02 -16.03
CA ALA A 24 -16.86 -13.85 -15.31
C ALA A 24 -17.28 -13.70 -13.85
N THR A 25 -18.13 -14.59 -13.38
CA THR A 25 -18.27 -14.84 -11.96
C THR A 25 -16.93 -15.44 -11.58
N SER A 26 -15.96 -14.58 -11.26
CA SER A 26 -14.71 -15.00 -10.66
C SER A 26 -15.08 -15.84 -9.46
N LYS A 27 -14.65 -17.10 -9.45
CA LYS A 27 -14.72 -17.91 -8.24
C LYS A 27 -14.10 -17.06 -7.11
N PRO A 28 -14.74 -16.96 -5.93
CA PRO A 28 -14.16 -16.23 -4.82
C PRO A 28 -12.71 -16.67 -4.59
N GLU A 29 -11.81 -15.70 -4.48
CA GLU A 29 -10.43 -15.96 -4.03
C GLU A 29 -10.52 -16.36 -2.55
N THR A 30 -9.68 -17.30 -2.10
CA THR A 30 -9.70 -17.74 -0.69
C THR A 30 -8.59 -17.05 0.08
N VAL A 31 -8.93 -16.50 1.24
CA VAL A 31 -7.96 -16.03 2.24
C VAL A 31 -8.06 -16.96 3.45
N THR A 32 -6.91 -17.40 3.95
CA THR A 32 -6.84 -18.23 5.16
C THR A 32 -6.50 -17.38 6.38
N ILE A 33 -7.35 -17.46 7.40
CA ILE A 33 -7.15 -16.79 8.68
C ILE A 33 -6.97 -17.86 9.76
N ALA A 34 -5.81 -17.87 10.40
CA ALA A 34 -5.55 -18.69 11.58
C ALA A 34 -5.83 -17.90 12.86
N VAL A 35 -6.42 -18.58 13.83
CA VAL A 35 -6.77 -18.02 15.15
C VAL A 35 -6.14 -18.87 16.22
N ASP A 36 -5.38 -18.24 17.11
CA ASP A 36 -4.73 -18.91 18.22
C ASP A 36 -5.69 -19.12 19.39
N LEU A 37 -5.74 -20.36 19.85
CA LEU A 37 -6.38 -20.84 21.08
C LEU A 37 -5.45 -21.81 21.83
N ALA A 38 -4.23 -22.02 21.34
CA ALA A 38 -3.28 -22.97 21.91
C ALA A 38 -2.56 -22.37 23.12
N HIS A 39 -2.51 -21.04 23.22
CA HIS A 39 -1.83 -20.29 24.27
C HIS A 39 -2.79 -19.77 25.35
N GLY A 40 -3.99 -20.35 25.43
CA GLY A 40 -4.95 -20.15 26.52
C GLY A 40 -5.87 -18.94 26.35
N GLU A 41 -5.95 -18.38 25.14
CA GLU A 41 -7.00 -17.45 24.74
C GLU A 41 -8.39 -18.07 24.98
N SER A 42 -9.37 -17.26 25.40
CA SER A 42 -10.76 -17.70 25.37
C SER A 42 -11.26 -17.76 23.92
N ASP A 43 -12.26 -18.60 23.65
CA ASP A 43 -12.97 -18.64 22.37
C ASP A 43 -14.18 -17.68 22.34
N LYS A 44 -14.34 -16.84 23.36
CA LYS A 44 -15.49 -15.92 23.45
C LYS A 44 -15.60 -15.06 22.19
N TYR A 45 -16.81 -15.09 21.62
CA TYR A 45 -17.20 -14.47 20.35
C TYR A 45 -16.58 -15.04 19.07
N LEU A 46 -15.62 -15.95 19.15
CA LEU A 46 -14.97 -16.50 17.96
C LEU A 46 -15.97 -17.20 17.04
N ASN A 47 -16.90 -17.98 17.59
CA ASN A 47 -17.97 -18.62 16.82
C ASN A 47 -18.85 -17.62 16.04
N PHE A 48 -19.12 -16.44 16.60
CA PHE A 48 -19.87 -15.38 15.93
C PHE A 48 -19.04 -14.70 14.85
N ILE A 49 -17.76 -14.42 15.11
CA ILE A 49 -16.82 -13.86 14.13
C ILE A 49 -16.73 -14.80 12.92
N GLN A 50 -16.43 -16.06 13.15
CA GLN A 50 -16.24 -17.06 12.09
C GLN A 50 -17.54 -17.39 11.36
N GLY A 51 -18.66 -17.43 12.08
CA GLY A 51 -19.98 -17.71 11.51
C GLY A 51 -20.55 -16.56 10.69
N ASN A 52 -20.28 -15.31 11.08
CA ASN A 52 -20.78 -14.13 10.38
C ASN A 52 -19.85 -13.69 9.24
N ILE A 53 -18.54 -13.81 9.41
CA ILE A 53 -17.55 -13.36 8.44
C ILE A 53 -17.00 -14.58 7.68
N THR A 54 -17.81 -15.06 6.73
CA THR A 54 -17.47 -16.19 5.85
C THR A 54 -16.95 -15.72 4.49
N GLN A 55 -17.25 -14.48 4.12
CA GLN A 55 -16.77 -13.82 2.93
C GLN A 55 -16.78 -12.30 3.13
N VAL A 56 -15.88 -11.60 2.44
CA VAL A 56 -15.88 -10.13 2.40
C VAL A 56 -15.65 -9.63 0.99
N THR A 57 -16.04 -8.38 0.72
CA THR A 57 -15.74 -7.70 -0.54
C THR A 57 -14.69 -6.63 -0.35
N VAL A 58 -13.62 -6.71 -1.13
CA VAL A 58 -12.50 -5.75 -1.15
C VAL A 58 -12.19 -5.43 -2.61
N ASN A 59 -12.16 -4.14 -2.98
CA ASN A 59 -11.88 -3.69 -4.35
C ASN A 59 -12.75 -4.37 -5.43
N ASN A 60 -14.05 -4.53 -5.15
CA ASN A 60 -15.03 -5.22 -6.00
C ASN A 60 -14.73 -6.71 -6.26
N ARG A 61 -13.82 -7.31 -5.49
CA ARG A 61 -13.57 -8.76 -5.48
C ARG A 61 -14.12 -9.38 -4.21
N VAL A 62 -14.70 -10.56 -4.37
CA VAL A 62 -15.24 -11.34 -3.25
C VAL A 62 -14.18 -12.34 -2.81
N TYR A 63 -13.87 -12.32 -1.52
CA TYR A 63 -12.94 -13.24 -0.88
C TYR A 63 -13.72 -14.15 0.06
N SER A 64 -13.59 -15.47 -0.10
CA SER A 64 -14.07 -16.45 0.88
C SER A 64 -13.02 -16.65 1.96
N ILE A 65 -13.46 -16.82 3.21
CA ILE A 65 -12.55 -16.97 4.34
C ILE A 65 -12.49 -18.44 4.78
N LYS A 66 -11.28 -18.99 4.80
CA LYS A 66 -10.96 -20.28 5.42
C LYS A 66 -10.43 -20.03 6.82
N TRP A 67 -11.20 -20.39 7.83
CA TRP A 67 -10.78 -20.30 9.22
C TRP A 67 -10.01 -21.54 9.65
N ILE A 68 -8.90 -21.34 10.37
CA ILE A 68 -8.12 -22.39 11.02
C ILE A 68 -8.02 -22.05 12.50
N ASN A 69 -8.43 -22.96 13.38
CA ASN A 69 -8.25 -22.80 14.82
C ASN A 69 -7.01 -23.58 15.24
N ILE A 70 -6.03 -22.89 15.79
CA ILE A 70 -4.84 -23.50 16.39
C ILE A 70 -5.22 -23.83 17.83
N THR A 71 -5.72 -25.03 18.06
CA THR A 71 -6.28 -25.43 19.37
C THR A 71 -5.21 -25.98 20.30
N THR A 72 -5.52 -26.06 21.60
CA THR A 72 -4.66 -26.67 22.62
C THR A 72 -4.04 -28.00 22.16
N GLY A 73 -2.71 -28.10 22.26
CA GLY A 73 -1.93 -29.25 21.81
C GLY A 73 -1.39 -29.14 20.38
N MET A 74 -1.80 -28.12 19.63
CA MET A 74 -1.13 -27.69 18.40
C MET A 74 0.01 -26.72 18.72
N THR A 75 0.89 -26.52 17.75
CA THR A 75 2.04 -25.60 17.82
C THR A 75 2.04 -24.76 16.56
N ILE A 76 2.42 -23.48 16.68
CA ILE A 76 2.56 -22.59 15.52
C ILE A 76 3.85 -22.97 14.77
N THR A 77 3.71 -23.68 13.66
CA THR A 77 4.85 -24.14 12.85
C THR A 77 4.87 -23.51 11.47
N GLN A 78 6.03 -23.56 10.80
CA GLN A 78 6.17 -23.16 9.40
C GLN A 78 5.18 -23.88 8.47
N GLU A 79 4.99 -25.18 8.67
CA GLU A 79 4.05 -25.98 7.87
C GLU A 79 2.62 -25.47 8.03
N LEU A 80 2.19 -25.22 9.28
CA LEU A 80 0.88 -24.67 9.57
C LEU A 80 0.70 -23.28 8.94
N LEU A 81 1.70 -22.41 9.08
CA LEU A 81 1.65 -21.03 8.60
C LEU A 81 1.78 -20.90 7.07
N SER A 82 2.26 -21.94 6.37
CA SER A 82 2.48 -21.90 4.92
C SER A 82 1.20 -21.65 4.10
N GLU A 83 0.03 -22.06 4.62
CA GLU A 83 -1.27 -21.81 4.01
C GLU A 83 -2.01 -20.59 4.59
N VAL A 84 -1.42 -19.91 5.59
CA VAL A 84 -2.05 -18.84 6.37
C VAL A 84 -1.65 -17.48 5.82
N ASP A 85 -2.63 -16.60 5.61
CA ASP A 85 -2.41 -15.21 5.17
C ASP A 85 -2.46 -14.23 6.34
N ILE A 86 -3.33 -14.53 7.32
CA ILE A 86 -3.56 -13.70 8.50
C ILE A 86 -3.50 -14.58 9.74
N LEU A 87 -2.70 -14.19 10.74
CA LEU A 87 -2.61 -14.87 12.03
C LEU A 87 -3.15 -13.95 13.12
N LEU A 88 -4.13 -14.43 13.89
CA LEU A 88 -4.71 -13.73 15.04
C LEU A 88 -4.23 -14.41 16.33
N ILE A 89 -3.53 -13.65 17.17
CA ILE A 89 -3.18 -14.01 18.54
C ILE A 89 -3.96 -13.06 19.44
N GLY A 90 -4.92 -13.60 20.18
CA GLY A 90 -5.85 -12.81 20.99
C GLY A 90 -5.18 -12.28 22.24
N GLN A 91 -5.47 -12.90 23.38
CA GLN A 91 -4.93 -12.52 24.69
C GLN A 91 -4.23 -13.76 25.30
N PRO A 92 -3.00 -14.08 24.86
CA PRO A 92 -2.32 -15.30 25.28
C PRO A 92 -2.03 -15.29 26.78
N THR A 93 -2.25 -16.43 27.43
CA THR A 93 -1.99 -16.63 28.87
C THR A 93 -0.72 -17.45 29.12
N THR A 94 -0.17 -18.06 28.08
CA THR A 94 1.09 -18.79 28.11
C THR A 94 1.99 -18.28 27.01
N GLY A 95 3.29 -18.11 27.31
CA GLY A 95 4.24 -17.62 26.32
C GLY A 95 4.47 -18.57 25.16
N LEU A 96 4.67 -18.00 23.98
CA LEU A 96 5.08 -18.73 22.78
C LEU A 96 6.51 -19.25 22.95
N SER A 97 6.78 -20.43 22.40
CA SER A 97 8.13 -20.99 22.36
C SER A 97 9.03 -20.23 21.36
N PRO A 98 10.36 -20.30 21.51
CA PRO A 98 11.28 -19.72 20.54
C PRO A 98 11.05 -20.20 19.10
N ASP A 99 10.73 -21.48 18.90
CA ASP A 99 10.49 -22.06 17.58
C ASP A 99 9.20 -21.50 16.94
N GLU A 100 8.17 -21.21 17.75
CA GLU A 100 6.94 -20.57 17.28
C GLU A 100 7.17 -19.10 16.90
N MET A 101 7.93 -18.36 17.72
CA MET A 101 8.27 -16.97 17.40
C MET A 101 9.13 -16.87 16.14
N GLU A 102 10.08 -17.78 15.93
CA GLU A 102 10.85 -17.89 14.68
C GLU A 102 9.95 -18.24 13.50
N ALA A 103 9.01 -19.19 13.70
CA ALA A 103 8.04 -19.54 12.65
C ALA A 103 7.21 -18.32 12.19
N ILE A 104 6.75 -17.50 13.14
CA ILE A 104 6.00 -16.27 12.87
C ILE A 104 6.88 -15.23 12.16
N LEU A 105 8.13 -15.04 12.60
CA LEU A 105 9.06 -14.08 12.00
C LEU A 105 9.33 -14.42 10.53
N ASP A 106 9.69 -15.67 10.25
CA ASP A 106 9.97 -16.14 8.89
C ASP A 106 8.72 -16.09 8.01
N TRP A 107 7.55 -16.43 8.56
CA TRP A 107 6.28 -16.28 7.86
C TRP A 107 6.01 -14.82 7.48
N LEU A 108 6.19 -13.86 8.39
CA LEU A 108 6.06 -12.42 8.12
C LEU A 108 7.03 -11.95 7.03
N LYS A 109 8.28 -12.45 7.03
CA LYS A 109 9.29 -12.15 6.01
C LYS A 109 8.96 -12.73 4.63
N GLY A 110 8.10 -13.75 4.57
CA GLY A 110 7.53 -14.27 3.32
C GLY A 110 6.69 -13.24 2.55
N GLY A 111 6.25 -12.20 3.25
CA GLY A 111 5.55 -11.06 2.69
C GLY A 111 4.07 -11.29 2.43
N ASN A 112 3.34 -10.19 2.23
CA ASN A 112 1.88 -10.17 2.09
C ASN A 112 1.17 -10.87 3.27
N LYS A 113 1.68 -10.69 4.50
CA LYS A 113 1.14 -11.30 5.72
C LYS A 113 0.61 -10.26 6.69
N VAL A 114 -0.35 -10.67 7.52
CA VAL A 114 -0.86 -9.82 8.60
C VAL A 114 -0.84 -10.57 9.93
N LEU A 115 -0.08 -10.06 10.89
CA LEU A 115 -0.16 -10.48 12.28
C LEU A 115 -1.10 -9.54 13.03
N TYR A 116 -2.05 -10.09 13.77
CA TYR A 116 -2.77 -9.40 14.84
C TYR A 116 -2.34 -9.99 16.17
N VAL A 117 -1.99 -9.13 17.12
CA VAL A 117 -1.70 -9.52 18.51
C VAL A 117 -2.37 -8.54 19.48
N ALA A 118 -2.97 -9.06 20.55
CA ALA A 118 -3.51 -8.24 21.62
C ALA A 118 -3.04 -8.71 23.00
N GLY A 119 -3.25 -7.87 24.00
CA GLY A 119 -2.93 -8.19 25.39
C GLY A 119 -4.06 -7.79 26.33
N ASP A 120 -3.67 -7.29 27.50
CA ASP A 120 -4.54 -6.88 28.60
C ASP A 120 -3.96 -5.61 29.22
N SER A 121 -4.68 -5.03 30.16
CA SER A 121 -4.14 -4.10 31.17
C SER A 121 -3.08 -4.74 32.09
N ASP A 122 -2.54 -3.93 33.00
CA ASP A 122 -1.71 -4.38 34.14
C ASP A 122 -2.54 -4.88 35.35
N TYR A 123 -3.86 -5.05 35.22
CA TYR A 123 -4.69 -5.54 36.32
C TYR A 123 -4.70 -7.08 36.40
N GLY A 124 -4.65 -7.62 37.63
CA GLY A 124 -4.68 -9.08 37.85
C GLY A 124 -3.52 -9.80 37.15
N PRO A 125 -3.76 -10.84 36.32
CA PRO A 125 -2.71 -11.53 35.54
C PRO A 125 -2.26 -10.75 34.29
N GLY A 126 -2.76 -9.53 34.12
CA GLY A 126 -2.52 -8.67 32.98
C GLY A 126 -1.05 -8.39 32.64
N PRO A 127 -0.15 -8.11 33.61
CA PRO A 127 1.28 -7.89 33.32
C PRO A 127 1.94 -9.06 32.59
N ASP A 128 1.58 -10.31 32.94
CA ASP A 128 2.12 -11.49 32.25
C ASP A 128 1.67 -11.54 30.78
N ARG A 129 0.43 -11.11 30.48
CA ARG A 129 -0.13 -11.06 29.13
C ARG A 129 0.57 -9.98 28.30
N ILE A 130 0.82 -8.82 28.90
CA ILE A 130 1.61 -7.73 28.30
C ILE A 130 3.03 -8.23 27.98
N ASP A 131 3.68 -8.91 28.92
CA ASP A 131 5.05 -9.44 28.75
C ASP A 131 5.13 -10.48 27.64
N ILE A 132 4.16 -11.41 27.55
CA ILE A 132 4.10 -12.41 26.47
C ILE A 132 4.03 -11.73 25.11
N VAL A 133 3.15 -10.75 24.96
CA VAL A 133 2.94 -10.02 23.71
C VAL A 133 4.16 -9.18 23.35
N ASN A 134 4.69 -8.42 24.31
CA ASN A 134 5.87 -7.58 24.10
C ASN A 134 7.10 -8.40 23.75
N LYS A 135 7.26 -9.59 24.34
CA LYS A 135 8.33 -10.52 23.99
C LYS A 135 8.23 -11.02 22.54
N LEU A 136 7.03 -11.36 22.07
CA LEU A 136 6.82 -11.72 20.66
C LEU A 136 7.15 -10.54 19.75
N LEU A 137 6.61 -9.35 20.05
CA LEU A 137 6.81 -8.14 19.25
C LEU A 137 8.29 -7.74 19.19
N GLU A 138 9.03 -7.86 20.29
CA GLU A 138 10.47 -7.67 20.34
C GLU A 138 11.22 -8.71 19.50
N TYR A 139 10.87 -9.99 19.64
CA TYR A 139 11.53 -11.06 18.90
C TYR A 139 11.40 -10.90 17.39
N ILE A 140 10.20 -10.54 16.90
CA ILE A 140 9.98 -10.33 15.46
C ILE A 140 10.56 -9.01 14.94
N GLY A 141 11.06 -8.14 15.83
CA GLY A 141 11.62 -6.84 15.46
C GLY A 141 10.58 -5.75 15.17
N ALA A 142 9.33 -5.92 15.60
CA ALA A 142 8.35 -4.85 15.56
C ALA A 142 8.72 -3.76 16.58
N ARG A 143 8.32 -2.52 16.31
CA ARG A 143 8.50 -1.35 17.19
C ARG A 143 7.33 -1.14 18.14
N LEU A 144 6.12 -1.57 17.76
CA LEU A 144 4.95 -1.44 18.63
C LEU A 144 5.08 -2.30 19.91
N ARG A 145 4.60 -1.77 21.04
CA ARG A 145 4.55 -2.45 22.33
C ARG A 145 3.23 -2.13 23.04
N LEU A 146 2.82 -3.00 23.95
CA LEU A 146 1.79 -2.71 24.94
C LEU A 146 2.41 -2.00 26.14
N GLU A 147 1.71 -0.99 26.64
CA GLU A 147 2.07 -0.25 27.85
C GLU A 147 1.87 -1.12 29.10
N GLN A 148 2.76 -0.99 30.09
CA GLN A 148 2.64 -1.64 31.41
C GLN A 148 1.74 -0.82 32.32
N ALA A 149 0.48 -0.66 31.90
CA ALA A 149 -0.50 0.12 32.62
C ALA A 149 -1.94 -0.21 32.19
N SER A 150 -2.91 0.30 32.93
CA SER A 150 -4.32 0.32 32.54
C SER A 150 -4.69 1.67 31.96
N VAL A 151 -5.52 1.68 30.92
CA VAL A 151 -6.28 2.86 30.52
C VAL A 151 -7.65 2.84 31.17
N TYR A 152 -7.99 3.93 31.84
CA TYR A 152 -9.27 4.13 32.49
C TYR A 152 -9.93 5.43 32.03
N SER A 153 -11.21 5.59 32.31
CA SER A 153 -11.90 6.87 32.20
C SER A 153 -12.98 7.00 33.26
N GLU A 154 -13.24 8.22 33.74
CA GLU A 154 -14.27 8.45 34.75
C GLU A 154 -15.69 8.25 34.21
N VAL A 155 -16.56 7.72 35.08
CA VAL A 155 -18.00 7.65 34.80
C VAL A 155 -18.55 9.07 34.69
N GLY A 156 -19.28 9.34 33.61
CA GLY A 156 -19.85 10.66 33.33
C GLY A 156 -19.00 11.51 32.37
N ARG A 157 -17.77 11.11 32.06
CA ARG A 157 -17.02 11.70 30.93
C ARG A 157 -17.67 11.31 29.61
N THR A 158 -17.58 12.24 28.65
CA THR A 158 -18.17 12.08 27.32
C THR A 158 -17.19 12.55 26.25
N TYR A 159 -17.40 12.06 25.02
CA TYR A 159 -16.66 12.47 23.84
C TYR A 159 -17.61 12.61 22.65
N LYS A 160 -17.42 13.67 21.85
CA LYS A 160 -18.22 13.90 20.64
C LYS A 160 -17.57 13.19 19.47
N TYR A 161 -18.09 12.00 19.14
CA TYR A 161 -17.61 11.16 18.06
C TYR A 161 -18.60 11.18 16.89
N LYS A 162 -18.12 11.54 15.69
CA LYS A 162 -18.90 11.56 14.44
C LYS A 162 -20.26 12.30 14.56
N GLY A 163 -20.27 13.39 15.33
CA GLY A 163 -21.46 14.24 15.53
C GLY A 163 -22.34 13.86 16.71
N THR A 164 -22.13 12.69 17.32
CA THR A 164 -22.90 12.18 18.47
C THR A 164 -22.06 12.20 19.74
N VAL A 165 -22.66 12.57 20.86
CA VAL A 165 -21.99 12.51 22.16
C VAL A 165 -22.17 11.12 22.75
N TYR A 166 -21.06 10.44 23.01
CA TYR A 166 -21.03 9.15 23.70
C TYR A 166 -20.39 9.30 25.07
N PRO A 167 -20.75 8.46 26.05
CA PRO A 167 -19.89 8.31 27.22
C PRO A 167 -18.51 7.79 26.79
N THR A 168 -17.52 7.91 27.65
CA THR A 168 -16.18 7.32 27.44
C THR A 168 -16.03 5.96 28.13
N VAL A 169 -17.04 5.55 28.91
CA VAL A 169 -17.11 4.24 29.56
C VAL A 169 -18.52 3.66 29.57
N ALA A 170 -18.63 2.33 29.62
CA ALA A 170 -19.88 1.61 29.84
C ALA A 170 -20.07 1.29 31.32
N ALA A 171 -20.67 2.20 32.09
CA ALA A 171 -21.07 2.06 33.49
C ALA A 171 -19.96 1.89 34.57
N ALA A 172 -18.71 1.58 34.20
CA ALA A 172 -17.58 1.53 35.15
C ALA A 172 -16.28 1.98 34.48
N TYR A 173 -15.32 2.50 35.28
CA TYR A 173 -14.14 3.20 34.78
C TYR A 173 -13.18 2.38 33.90
N TYR A 174 -13.22 1.05 34.05
CA TYR A 174 -12.43 0.08 33.28
C TYR A 174 -13.12 -0.44 32.02
N ARG A 175 -14.39 -0.08 31.78
CA ARG A 175 -15.17 -0.53 30.61
C ARG A 175 -15.09 0.53 29.52
N VAL A 176 -13.89 0.73 29.01
CA VAL A 176 -13.55 1.93 28.24
C VAL A 176 -14.10 1.83 26.83
N LEU A 177 -14.75 2.90 26.39
CA LEU A 177 -15.23 3.04 25.01
C LEU A 177 -14.14 3.65 24.15
N VAL A 178 -13.96 3.07 22.97
CA VAL A 178 -12.84 3.36 22.08
C VAL A 178 -13.37 3.82 20.74
N PHE A 179 -12.76 4.86 20.21
CA PHE A 179 -13.26 5.59 19.05
C PHE A 179 -12.40 5.27 17.82
N VAL A 180 -13.03 4.73 16.78
CA VAL A 180 -12.36 4.31 15.54
C VAL A 180 -12.07 5.54 14.67
N GLU A 181 -10.87 6.08 14.82
CA GLU A 181 -10.39 7.31 14.18
C GLU A 181 -9.02 7.03 13.55
N PRO A 182 -8.97 6.23 12.47
CA PRO A 182 -7.72 5.78 11.89
C PRO A 182 -6.95 6.92 11.22
N ASP A 183 -5.63 6.89 11.31
CA ASP A 183 -4.75 7.77 10.55
C ASP A 183 -4.99 7.57 9.05
N SER A 184 -4.98 8.65 8.27
CA SER A 184 -4.93 8.57 6.81
C SER A 184 -3.53 8.17 6.35
N THR A 185 -3.44 7.26 5.39
CA THR A 185 -2.15 6.89 4.78
C THR A 185 -1.97 7.55 3.43
N THR A 186 -0.73 7.83 3.06
CA THR A 186 -0.38 8.25 1.69
C THR A 186 -0.21 7.07 0.74
N LEU A 187 -0.15 5.84 1.27
CA LEU A 187 -0.02 4.59 0.53
C LEU A 187 -1.42 4.09 0.14
N PRO A 188 -1.82 4.20 -1.16
CA PRO A 188 -3.19 3.91 -1.57
C PRO A 188 -3.61 2.46 -1.34
N HIS A 189 -2.66 1.52 -1.31
CA HIS A 189 -2.94 0.11 -1.06
C HIS A 189 -3.28 -0.19 0.40
N LEU A 190 -2.90 0.66 1.34
CA LEU A 190 -3.32 0.51 2.73
C LEU A 190 -4.75 0.99 2.96
N ASP A 191 -5.21 2.06 2.32
CA ASP A 191 -6.58 2.62 2.46
C ASP A 191 -7.26 2.38 3.82
N THR A 192 -6.81 3.12 4.82
CA THR A 192 -7.32 3.01 6.20
C THR A 192 -8.76 3.51 6.36
N SER A 193 -9.37 4.10 5.33
CA SER A 193 -10.77 4.53 5.38
C SER A 193 -11.73 3.37 5.58
N ILE A 194 -11.36 2.16 5.13
CA ILE A 194 -12.12 0.91 5.33
C ILE A 194 -12.37 0.66 6.81
N LEU A 195 -11.41 0.97 7.68
CA LEU A 195 -11.50 0.74 9.13
C LEU A 195 -12.68 1.49 9.76
N ALA A 196 -12.98 2.68 9.25
CA ALA A 196 -14.02 3.57 9.78
C ALA A 196 -15.35 3.48 9.01
N GLU A 197 -15.44 2.67 7.95
CA GLU A 197 -16.62 2.56 7.09
C GLU A 197 -17.83 2.03 7.87
N GLY A 198 -18.95 2.76 7.82
CA GLY A 198 -20.18 2.37 8.52
C GLY A 198 -20.12 2.45 10.06
N ILE A 199 -18.95 2.74 10.65
CA ILE A 199 -18.81 2.91 12.10
C ILE A 199 -19.36 4.28 12.50
N THR A 200 -20.35 4.27 13.38
CA THR A 200 -21.01 5.47 13.93
C THR A 200 -20.94 5.54 15.45
N LYS A 201 -20.76 4.40 16.12
CA LYS A 201 -20.68 4.23 17.56
C LYS A 201 -19.27 3.80 17.96
N PRO A 202 -18.87 3.96 19.24
CA PRO A 202 -17.63 3.40 19.73
C PRO A 202 -17.65 1.87 19.75
N ILE A 203 -16.48 1.28 19.95
CA ILE A 203 -16.28 -0.11 20.35
C ILE A 203 -15.95 -0.17 21.85
N LEU A 204 -15.91 -1.38 22.41
CA LEU A 204 -15.55 -1.60 23.81
C LEU A 204 -14.16 -2.22 23.90
N MET A 205 -13.38 -1.82 24.90
CA MET A 205 -12.24 -2.57 25.41
C MET A 205 -12.41 -2.69 26.94
N HIS A 206 -12.50 -3.93 27.46
CA HIS A 206 -12.89 -4.21 28.84
C HIS A 206 -11.67 -4.46 29.75
N GLY A 207 -11.12 -3.38 30.31
CA GLY A 207 -9.90 -3.38 31.12
C GLY A 207 -8.63 -3.29 30.29
N PRO A 208 -8.48 -2.28 29.41
CA PRO A 208 -7.39 -2.29 28.45
C PRO A 208 -6.09 -1.66 28.94
N THR A 209 -5.00 -2.02 28.29
CA THR A 209 -3.81 -1.17 28.15
C THR A 209 -3.89 -0.30 26.88
N CYS A 210 -2.85 0.48 26.59
CA CYS A 210 -2.66 1.18 25.32
C CYS A 210 -1.39 0.73 24.60
N VAL A 211 -1.27 1.14 23.35
CA VAL A 211 -0.11 0.89 22.51
C VAL A 211 0.89 2.05 22.66
N VAL A 212 2.17 1.70 22.79
CA VAL A 212 3.35 2.58 22.71
C VAL A 212 4.31 2.04 21.65
N TRP A 213 5.44 2.71 21.40
CA TRP A 213 6.47 2.16 20.50
C TRP A 213 7.87 2.36 21.05
N VAL A 214 8.82 1.55 20.58
CA VAL A 214 10.23 1.58 20.96
C VAL A 214 11.12 1.93 19.77
N ASP A 215 12.10 2.82 19.97
CA ASP A 215 13.11 3.16 18.95
C ASP A 215 14.21 2.10 18.84
N ASP A 216 15.15 2.30 17.91
CA ASP A 216 16.24 1.35 17.68
C ASP A 216 17.27 1.36 18.85
N GLU A 217 17.24 2.41 19.69
CA GLU A 217 18.05 2.56 20.89
C GLU A 217 17.40 1.95 22.15
N GLY A 218 16.16 1.48 22.07
CA GLY A 218 15.41 0.89 23.17
C GLY A 218 14.63 1.88 24.04
N HIS A 219 14.45 3.13 23.61
CA HIS A 219 13.62 4.12 24.29
C HIS A 219 12.16 3.99 23.88
N TYR A 220 11.27 4.09 24.87
CA TYR A 220 9.83 4.07 24.64
C TYR A 220 9.28 5.46 24.35
N HIS A 221 8.31 5.54 23.45
CA HIS A 221 7.74 6.76 22.92
C HIS A 221 6.21 6.75 22.91
N ASP A 222 5.64 7.95 23.04
CA ASP A 222 4.20 8.20 22.99
C ASP A 222 3.72 8.30 21.52
N PRO A 223 2.93 7.34 20.99
CA PRO A 223 2.44 7.39 19.61
C PRO A 223 1.42 8.52 19.35
N VAL A 224 0.90 9.17 20.40
CA VAL A 224 0.04 10.35 20.25
C VAL A 224 0.85 11.53 19.73
N THR A 225 2.09 11.70 20.21
CA THR A 225 2.92 12.88 19.95
C THR A 225 4.14 12.60 19.07
N GLU A 226 4.63 11.37 19.06
CA GLU A 226 5.81 10.93 18.31
C GLU A 226 5.43 9.80 17.33
N VAL A 227 6.00 9.83 16.12
CA VAL A 227 5.66 8.88 15.05
C VAL A 227 6.92 8.32 14.41
N PHE A 228 6.80 7.11 13.83
CA PHE A 228 7.84 6.50 13.00
C PHE A 228 7.26 6.07 11.64
N PRO A 229 8.10 5.91 10.60
CA PRO A 229 7.65 5.42 9.30
C PRO A 229 6.97 4.05 9.40
N GLY A 230 5.73 3.95 8.93
CA GLY A 230 4.95 2.71 8.98
C GLY A 230 3.96 2.63 10.15
N LEU A 231 4.00 3.56 11.12
CA LEU A 231 2.98 3.66 12.16
C LEU A 231 1.63 4.07 11.60
N ILE A 232 0.58 3.37 12.01
CA ILE A 232 -0.83 3.64 11.69
C ILE A 232 -1.63 3.54 12.97
N ARG A 233 -2.17 4.64 13.49
CA ARG A 233 -3.07 4.61 14.67
C ARG A 233 -4.48 4.35 14.18
N ILE A 234 -5.22 3.46 14.84
CA ILE A 234 -6.50 2.94 14.34
C ILE A 234 -7.68 3.37 15.22
N ALA A 235 -7.56 3.15 16.53
CA ALA A 235 -8.63 3.43 17.48
C ALA A 235 -8.05 4.04 18.76
N TRP A 236 -8.82 4.95 19.36
CA TRP A 236 -8.34 5.86 20.39
C TRP A 236 -9.21 5.84 21.63
N PHE A 237 -8.55 5.82 22.78
CA PHE A 237 -9.12 6.27 24.03
C PHE A 237 -9.14 7.80 24.05
N ARG A 238 -10.27 8.38 24.45
CA ARG A 238 -10.45 9.83 24.52
C ARG A 238 -10.93 10.20 25.91
N ASN A 239 -10.40 11.31 26.45
CA ASN A 239 -10.77 11.81 27.77
C ASN A 239 -10.51 10.78 28.89
N SER A 240 -9.34 10.15 28.83
CA SER A 240 -8.93 9.00 29.66
C SER A 240 -7.72 9.33 30.54
N TYR A 241 -7.39 8.44 31.46
CA TYR A 241 -6.23 8.50 32.35
C TYR A 241 -5.58 7.12 32.50
N ILE A 242 -4.38 7.08 33.07
CA ILE A 242 -3.60 5.87 33.30
C ILE A 242 -3.74 5.38 34.74
N GLY A 243 -4.01 4.10 34.91
CA GLY A 243 -3.91 3.38 36.18
C GLY A 243 -2.65 2.54 36.22
N ASP A 244 -2.04 2.48 37.40
CA ASP A 244 -0.90 1.61 37.72
C ASP A 244 -1.37 0.70 38.87
N ASN A 245 -1.72 -0.53 38.50
CA ASN A 245 -2.33 -1.53 39.38
C ASN A 245 -1.30 -2.55 39.87
N ASN A 246 -0.35 -2.95 39.01
CA ASN A 246 0.67 -3.93 39.35
C ASN A 246 2.00 -3.59 38.65
N PRO A 247 3.15 -3.96 39.25
CA PRO A 247 4.45 -3.82 38.61
C PRO A 247 4.55 -4.69 37.33
N PRO A 248 5.46 -4.35 36.39
CA PRO A 248 6.39 -3.21 36.42
C PRO A 248 5.70 -1.85 36.17
N PRO A 249 6.36 -0.72 36.44
CA PRO A 249 5.78 0.59 36.14
C PRO A 249 5.60 0.81 34.63
N ALA A 250 4.67 1.71 34.29
CA ALA A 250 4.46 2.17 32.92
C ALA A 250 5.77 2.64 32.25
N TYR A 251 5.93 2.31 30.98
CA TYR A 251 7.06 2.69 30.13
C TYR A 251 7.04 4.17 29.77
N VAL A 252 5.90 4.69 29.33
CA VAL A 252 5.78 6.06 28.80
C VAL A 252 4.93 6.94 29.72
N TYR A 253 3.77 6.46 30.13
CA TYR A 253 2.77 7.30 30.79
C TYR A 253 2.82 7.21 32.31
N ASP A 254 3.69 8.00 32.93
CA ASP A 254 3.78 8.13 34.39
C ASP A 254 2.43 8.54 35.02
N PRO A 255 1.84 7.73 35.93
CA PRO A 255 0.59 8.02 36.62
C PRO A 255 0.59 9.35 37.39
N MET A 256 1.75 9.88 37.78
CA MET A 256 1.84 11.20 38.42
C MET A 256 1.41 12.34 37.49
N PHE A 257 1.53 12.14 36.17
CA PHE A 257 1.09 13.11 35.17
C PHE A 257 -0.20 12.70 34.48
N TYR A 258 -0.38 11.40 34.24
CA TYR A 258 -1.48 10.86 33.43
C TYR A 258 -2.57 10.15 34.23
N GLY A 259 -2.43 10.02 35.56
CA GLY A 259 -3.41 9.36 36.42
C GLY A 259 -4.62 10.21 36.78
N LEU A 260 -5.56 9.63 37.52
CA LEU A 260 -6.79 10.31 37.93
C LEU A 260 -6.49 11.56 38.79
N GLY A 261 -7.02 12.72 38.41
CA GLY A 261 -6.78 13.99 39.10
C GLY A 261 -5.37 14.58 38.87
N ALA A 262 -4.54 13.93 38.05
CA ALA A 262 -3.25 14.45 37.63
C ALA A 262 -3.42 15.56 36.56
N PRO A 263 -2.36 16.34 36.26
CA PRO A 263 -2.44 17.43 35.28
C PRO A 263 -2.90 17.03 33.87
N ARG A 264 -2.78 15.74 33.51
CA ARG A 264 -3.17 15.18 32.21
C ARG A 264 -4.17 14.03 32.36
N ASP A 265 -5.02 14.09 33.38
CA ASP A 265 -6.05 13.06 33.66
C ASP A 265 -7.16 12.95 32.60
N ASN A 266 -7.14 13.77 31.55
CA ASN A 266 -8.10 13.79 30.45
C ASN A 266 -7.38 13.67 29.09
N SER A 267 -6.41 12.77 29.02
CA SER A 267 -5.56 12.53 27.85
C SER A 267 -6.23 11.62 26.82
N SER A 268 -5.56 11.47 25.68
CA SER A 268 -5.88 10.43 24.70
C SER A 268 -4.77 9.40 24.66
N PHE A 269 -5.12 8.16 24.35
CA PHE A 269 -4.16 7.06 24.19
C PHE A 269 -4.57 6.21 23.00
N VAL A 270 -3.63 5.51 22.40
CA VAL A 270 -3.90 4.65 21.23
C VAL A 270 -4.27 3.25 21.71
N GLY A 271 -5.47 2.79 21.40
CA GLY A 271 -5.95 1.45 21.78
C GLY A 271 -5.65 0.38 20.73
N TYR A 272 -5.67 0.76 19.45
CA TYR A 272 -5.25 -0.08 18.32
C TYR A 272 -4.27 0.70 17.47
N ALA A 273 -3.15 0.08 17.11
CA ALA A 273 -2.20 0.59 16.13
C ALA A 273 -1.72 -0.53 15.20
N ALA A 274 -1.13 -0.17 14.08
CA ALA A 274 -0.41 -1.10 13.24
C ALA A 274 0.93 -0.53 12.79
N GLU A 275 1.85 -1.43 12.49
CA GLU A 275 3.15 -1.18 11.91
C GLU A 275 3.20 -1.87 10.55
N TYR A 276 3.46 -1.07 9.52
CA TYR A 276 3.56 -1.56 8.15
C TYR A 276 5.02 -1.69 7.70
N TRP A 277 5.40 -2.91 7.35
CA TRP A 277 6.69 -3.25 6.76
C TRP A 277 6.59 -3.19 5.24
N LEU A 278 7.05 -2.08 4.68
CA LEU A 278 6.92 -1.76 3.25
C LEU A 278 7.71 -2.73 2.35
N ASP A 279 8.86 -3.22 2.81
CA ASP A 279 9.78 -4.07 2.04
C ASP A 279 9.20 -5.45 1.74
N VAL A 280 8.44 -6.01 2.67
CA VAL A 280 7.78 -7.32 2.51
C VAL A 280 6.26 -7.22 2.31
N ASN A 281 5.68 -6.02 2.39
CA ASN A 281 4.23 -5.81 2.42
C ASN A 281 3.56 -6.63 3.54
N SER A 282 4.11 -6.55 4.75
CA SER A 282 3.52 -7.20 5.93
C SER A 282 3.05 -6.16 6.93
N LEU A 283 2.02 -6.51 7.69
CA LEU A 283 1.39 -5.61 8.65
C LEU A 283 1.27 -6.29 10.01
N ILE A 284 1.68 -5.59 11.06
CA ILE A 284 1.54 -6.03 12.44
C ILE A 284 0.54 -5.12 13.12
N THR A 285 -0.64 -5.62 13.48
CA THR A 285 -1.66 -4.89 14.23
C THR A 285 -1.58 -5.27 15.70
N VAL A 286 -1.45 -4.27 16.58
CA VAL A 286 -1.34 -4.42 18.03
C VAL A 286 -2.52 -3.74 18.71
N ALA A 287 -3.12 -4.40 19.69
CA ALA A 287 -4.25 -3.87 20.44
C ALA A 287 -4.10 -4.09 21.95
N GLY A 288 -4.52 -3.10 22.74
CA GLY A 288 -4.51 -3.17 24.20
C GLY A 288 -5.57 -4.08 24.82
N GLU A 289 -6.46 -4.64 24.00
CA GLU A 289 -7.49 -5.65 24.31
C GLU A 289 -7.88 -6.37 23.02
N SER A 290 -8.47 -7.55 23.18
CA SER A 290 -8.67 -8.45 22.06
C SER A 290 -9.99 -8.23 21.30
N LEU A 291 -9.99 -8.64 20.03
CA LEU A 291 -11.21 -8.74 19.21
C LEU A 291 -12.06 -9.97 19.56
N TYR A 292 -11.44 -10.98 20.17
CA TYR A 292 -12.04 -12.22 20.66
C TYR A 292 -11.31 -12.69 21.93
N GLY A 293 -11.95 -13.51 22.74
CA GLY A 293 -11.22 -14.28 23.73
C GLY A 293 -10.70 -13.56 24.99
N ASP A 294 -11.06 -12.29 25.19
CA ASP A 294 -11.01 -11.65 26.51
C ASP A 294 -12.38 -11.80 27.25
N TYR A 295 -12.51 -11.14 28.42
CA TYR A 295 -13.75 -11.19 29.21
C TYR A 295 -14.97 -10.59 28.49
N GLU A 296 -14.82 -9.49 27.77
CA GLU A 296 -15.85 -8.87 26.92
C GLU A 296 -15.21 -8.18 25.69
N PRO A 297 -14.99 -8.95 24.60
CA PRO A 297 -14.15 -8.47 23.51
C PRO A 297 -14.73 -7.35 22.67
N ALA A 298 -13.88 -6.73 21.85
CA ALA A 298 -14.27 -5.64 20.95
C ALA A 298 -15.40 -6.03 19.98
N TRP A 299 -15.67 -7.33 19.78
CA TRP A 299 -16.84 -7.83 19.05
C TRP A 299 -18.20 -7.43 19.66
N ALA A 300 -18.27 -7.09 20.95
CA ALA A 300 -19.52 -6.79 21.62
C ALA A 300 -20.35 -5.72 20.85
N SER A 301 -21.62 -6.01 20.60
CA SER A 301 -22.56 -5.07 19.94
C SER A 301 -23.32 -4.18 20.92
N SER A 302 -23.26 -4.51 22.21
CA SER A 302 -23.78 -3.69 23.28
C SER A 302 -23.18 -4.08 24.62
N TYR A 303 -23.03 -3.14 25.55
CA TYR A 303 -22.58 -3.43 26.91
C TYR A 303 -23.15 -2.43 27.92
N TYR A 304 -23.73 -2.91 29.02
CA TYR A 304 -24.41 -2.08 30.05
C TYR A 304 -25.30 -0.95 29.50
N GLY A 305 -26.09 -1.24 28.46
CA GLY A 305 -27.02 -0.29 27.85
C GLY A 305 -26.40 0.65 26.82
N VAL A 306 -25.09 0.59 26.58
CA VAL A 306 -24.43 1.28 25.48
C VAL A 306 -24.48 0.41 24.22
N SER A 307 -24.95 0.95 23.10
CA SER A 307 -24.86 0.29 21.79
C SER A 307 -23.48 0.53 21.17
N LEU A 308 -22.91 -0.51 20.56
CA LEU A 308 -21.54 -0.52 20.03
C LEU A 308 -21.52 -0.98 18.57
N ASP A 309 -20.49 -0.60 17.83
CA ASP A 309 -20.27 -1.06 16.45
C ASP A 309 -19.16 -2.13 16.36
N GLY A 310 -18.99 -2.91 17.43
CA GLY A 310 -17.97 -3.96 17.55
C GLY A 310 -17.90 -4.92 16.35
N PRO A 311 -19.01 -5.58 15.96
CA PRO A 311 -19.00 -6.50 14.83
C PRO A 311 -18.59 -5.85 13.50
N ALA A 312 -19.06 -4.62 13.26
CA ALA A 312 -18.72 -3.87 12.05
C ALA A 312 -17.23 -3.47 12.03
N PHE A 313 -16.66 -3.12 13.19
CA PHE A 313 -15.25 -2.81 13.31
C PHE A 313 -14.37 -4.04 13.05
N VAL A 314 -14.72 -5.21 13.60
CA VAL A 314 -13.98 -6.45 13.36
C VAL A 314 -14.07 -6.89 11.89
N GLU A 315 -15.23 -6.75 11.26
CA GLU A 315 -15.37 -6.99 9.81
C GLU A 315 -14.49 -6.03 8.99
N ASN A 316 -14.46 -4.74 9.36
CA ASN A 316 -13.61 -3.76 8.69
C ASN A 316 -12.12 -4.03 8.86
N LEU A 317 -11.67 -4.49 10.03
CA LEU A 317 -10.28 -4.95 10.24
C LEU A 317 -9.94 -6.09 9.29
N ILE A 318 -10.80 -7.12 9.22
CA ILE A 318 -10.58 -8.26 8.31
C ILE A 318 -10.56 -7.82 6.84
N ARG A 319 -11.47 -6.93 6.43
CA ARG A 319 -11.47 -6.33 5.08
C ARG A 319 -10.18 -5.58 4.79
N TRP A 320 -9.69 -4.81 5.76
CA TRP A 320 -8.45 -4.06 5.64
C TRP A 320 -7.23 -4.99 5.54
N TRP A 321 -7.15 -6.00 6.39
CA TRP A 321 -6.09 -7.01 6.33
C TRP A 321 -6.10 -7.78 5.00
N ILE A 322 -7.28 -8.17 4.53
CA ILE A 322 -7.44 -8.82 3.21
C ILE A 322 -6.96 -7.91 2.09
N ARG A 323 -7.24 -6.60 2.16
CA ARG A 323 -6.71 -5.65 1.18
C ARG A 323 -5.18 -5.65 1.14
N VAL A 324 -4.52 -5.73 2.30
CA VAL A 324 -3.06 -5.75 2.39
C VAL A 324 -2.47 -7.03 1.81
N VAL A 325 -2.95 -8.20 2.24
CA VAL A 325 -2.38 -9.50 1.80
C VAL A 325 -2.70 -9.84 0.33
N THR A 326 -3.74 -9.22 -0.24
CA THR A 326 -4.12 -9.41 -1.64
C THR A 326 -3.62 -8.29 -2.55
N TYR A 327 -2.91 -7.31 -1.99
CA TYR A 327 -2.34 -6.23 -2.78
C TYR A 327 -1.28 -6.79 -3.72
N THR A 328 -1.50 -6.54 -5.01
CA THR A 328 -0.49 -6.76 -6.04
C THR A 328 -0.06 -5.39 -6.53
N PRO A 329 1.23 -5.01 -6.37
CA PRO A 329 1.69 -3.73 -6.86
C PRO A 329 1.42 -3.63 -8.36
N PRO A 330 0.97 -2.46 -8.85
CA PRO A 330 0.79 -2.27 -10.28
C PRO A 330 2.13 -2.54 -10.99
N PRO A 331 2.11 -3.13 -12.20
CA PRO A 331 3.33 -3.33 -12.96
C PRO A 331 4.05 -1.98 -13.13
N PRO A 332 5.39 -1.95 -13.03
CA PRO A 332 6.13 -0.70 -13.06
C PRO A 332 5.80 0.11 -14.33
N PRO A 333 5.78 1.45 -14.22
CA PRO A 333 5.42 2.31 -15.33
C PRO A 333 6.35 2.04 -16.52
N THR A 334 5.75 1.71 -17.66
CA THR A 334 6.50 1.54 -18.91
C THR A 334 6.91 2.92 -19.42
N LEU A 335 8.21 3.22 -19.39
CA LEU A 335 8.72 4.47 -19.94
C LEU A 335 8.81 4.34 -21.46
N THR A 336 8.07 5.17 -22.18
CA THR A 336 8.20 5.30 -23.63
C THR A 336 9.11 6.48 -23.92
N VAL A 337 10.36 6.22 -24.31
CA VAL A 337 11.31 7.27 -24.70
C VAL A 337 11.18 7.47 -26.20
N THR A 338 10.78 8.68 -26.60
CA THR A 338 10.77 9.10 -28.02
C THR A 338 11.90 10.11 -28.21
N GLU A 339 12.99 9.69 -28.85
CA GLU A 339 14.04 10.60 -29.28
C GLU A 339 13.79 11.04 -30.72
N THR A 340 13.93 12.35 -30.95
CA THR A 340 13.85 12.97 -32.27
C THR A 340 15.22 13.52 -32.62
N ALA A 341 15.86 12.95 -33.64
CA ALA A 341 17.13 13.46 -34.15
C ALA A 341 16.88 14.25 -35.44
N THR A 342 17.42 15.47 -35.48
CA THR A 342 17.41 16.32 -36.67
C THR A 342 18.77 16.25 -37.33
N VAL A 343 18.84 15.74 -38.56
CA VAL A 343 20.12 15.58 -39.26
C VAL A 343 20.21 16.63 -40.36
N MET A 344 21.23 17.49 -40.30
CA MET A 344 21.53 18.43 -41.39
C MET A 344 22.44 17.78 -42.43
N GLN A 345 21.99 17.71 -43.69
CA GLN A 345 22.82 17.28 -44.80
C GLN A 345 23.19 18.47 -45.68
N THR A 346 24.49 18.71 -45.89
CA THR A 346 24.99 19.75 -46.81
C THR A 346 25.28 19.12 -48.16
N ILE A 347 24.58 19.53 -49.21
CA ILE A 347 24.81 19.06 -50.59
C ILE A 347 25.48 20.19 -51.37
N THR A 348 26.69 19.95 -51.88
CA THR A 348 27.45 20.92 -52.69
C THR A 348 27.25 20.59 -54.17
N HIS A 349 26.65 21.50 -54.95
CA HIS A 349 26.56 21.39 -56.41
C HIS A 349 27.61 22.29 -57.07
N THR A 350 28.40 21.74 -57.99
CA THR A 350 29.30 22.51 -58.87
C THR A 350 28.67 22.60 -60.25
N VAL A 351 28.45 23.82 -60.75
CA VAL A 351 27.91 24.04 -62.11
C VAL A 351 28.98 24.70 -62.97
N THR A 352 29.35 24.05 -64.08
CA THR A 352 30.25 24.60 -65.10
C THR A 352 29.39 25.17 -66.23
N ARG A 353 29.59 26.45 -66.59
CA ARG A 353 28.82 27.10 -67.65
C ARG A 353 29.74 27.69 -68.71
N THR A 354 29.48 27.39 -69.97
CA THR A 354 30.22 27.90 -71.14
C THR A 354 29.48 29.09 -71.73
N LEU A 355 30.16 30.21 -71.96
CA LEU A 355 29.61 31.41 -72.61
C LEU A 355 30.34 31.65 -73.93
N THR A 356 29.58 31.86 -75.00
CA THR A 356 30.10 32.22 -76.33
C THR A 356 29.78 33.69 -76.59
N GLN A 357 30.81 34.53 -76.75
CA GLN A 357 30.64 35.94 -77.08
C GLN A 357 31.03 36.17 -78.55
N THR A 358 30.16 36.81 -79.33
CA THR A 358 30.42 37.18 -80.73
C THR A 358 30.73 38.67 -80.77
N VAL A 359 31.89 39.04 -81.31
CA VAL A 359 32.27 40.45 -81.52
C VAL A 359 32.13 40.75 -83.01
N THR A 360 31.35 41.78 -83.35
CA THR A 360 31.16 42.25 -84.72
C THR A 360 31.73 43.66 -84.85
N GLU A 361 32.78 43.82 -85.64
CA GLU A 361 33.32 45.14 -86.03
C GLU A 361 32.97 45.46 -87.48
N THR A 362 32.55 46.70 -87.76
CA THR A 362 32.13 47.15 -89.10
C THR A 362 33.18 48.08 -89.74
N MET A 363 33.93 47.48 -90.67
CA MET A 363 34.57 47.95 -91.92
C MET A 363 35.47 49.20 -91.98
N THR A 364 36.67 49.01 -92.57
CA THR A 364 36.88 49.22 -94.03
C THR A 364 37.93 48.23 -94.54
N LEU A 365 37.51 47.24 -95.36
CA LEU A 365 38.28 46.10 -95.92
C LEU A 365 39.13 45.31 -94.90
N THR A 366 38.65 44.15 -94.39
CA THR A 366 39.48 42.99 -93.97
C THR A 366 38.60 41.82 -93.48
N THR A 367 39.08 40.61 -93.77
CA THR A 367 38.66 39.22 -93.47
C THR A 367 38.15 38.93 -92.05
N THR A 368 37.09 38.13 -91.94
CA THR A 368 36.56 37.58 -90.67
C THR A 368 37.36 36.36 -90.20
N GLN A 369 37.92 36.39 -88.99
CA GLN A 369 38.39 35.20 -88.26
C GLN A 369 37.61 35.06 -86.94
N MET A 370 37.13 33.84 -86.65
CA MET A 370 36.60 33.50 -85.32
C MET A 370 37.74 33.04 -84.41
N GLN A 371 37.82 33.61 -83.20
CA GLN A 371 38.72 33.14 -82.15
C GLN A 371 37.91 32.85 -80.88
N THR A 372 38.09 31.67 -80.30
CA THR A 372 37.37 31.22 -79.09
C THR A 372 38.31 31.30 -77.88
N MET A 373 37.93 32.02 -76.81
CA MET A 373 38.61 31.97 -75.51
C MET A 373 37.72 31.35 -74.43
N LEU A 374 38.32 30.54 -73.55
CA LEU A 374 37.68 29.89 -72.41
C LEU A 374 37.95 30.68 -71.13
N GLN A 375 36.89 31.07 -70.41
CA GLN A 375 36.98 31.64 -69.06
C GLN A 375 36.17 30.79 -68.08
N THR A 376 36.77 30.43 -66.94
CA THR A 376 36.13 29.63 -65.89
C THR A 376 35.72 30.53 -64.73
N ILE A 377 34.45 30.50 -64.33
CA ILE A 377 33.93 31.17 -63.13
C ILE A 377 33.33 30.09 -62.21
N ARG A 378 33.72 30.08 -60.93
CA ARG A 378 33.16 29.20 -59.90
C ARG A 378 32.07 29.94 -59.12
N GLU A 379 30.84 29.43 -59.18
CA GLU A 379 29.78 29.82 -58.24
C GLU A 379 29.48 28.65 -57.30
N THR A 380 29.39 28.94 -56.00
CA THR A 380 29.04 27.96 -54.96
C THR A 380 27.66 28.30 -54.43
N THR A 381 26.72 27.37 -54.56
CA THR A 381 25.39 27.51 -53.95
C THR A 381 25.18 26.41 -52.93
N THR A 382 24.99 26.80 -51.67
CA THR A 382 24.71 25.88 -50.56
C THR A 382 23.21 25.69 -50.43
N LYS A 383 22.71 24.45 -50.57
CA LYS A 383 21.34 24.09 -50.18
C LYS A 383 21.39 23.24 -48.90
N VAL A 384 20.56 23.61 -47.93
CA VAL A 384 20.36 22.88 -46.67
C VAL A 384 19.01 22.17 -46.77
N SER A 385 18.99 20.84 -46.61
CA SER A 385 17.76 20.07 -46.43
C SER A 385 17.72 19.51 -45.01
N LEU A 386 16.58 19.67 -44.33
CA LEU A 386 16.33 19.05 -43.03
C LEU A 386 15.49 17.78 -43.22
N GLU A 387 15.97 16.65 -42.71
CA GLU A 387 15.16 15.45 -42.49
C GLU A 387 15.07 15.17 -40.99
N THR A 388 13.86 14.90 -40.51
CA THR A 388 13.59 14.56 -39.11
C THR A 388 13.37 13.07 -39.01
N LEU A 389 14.18 12.39 -38.18
CA LEU A 389 14.03 10.96 -37.88
C LEU A 389 13.59 10.80 -36.43
N SER A 390 12.55 10.00 -36.21
CA SER A 390 12.04 9.66 -34.88
C SER A 390 12.04 8.15 -34.69
N THR A 391 12.60 7.70 -33.56
CA THR A 391 12.57 6.29 -33.15
C THR A 391 11.95 6.20 -31.75
N THR A 392 11.02 5.27 -31.57
CA THR A 392 10.37 5.01 -30.28
C THR A 392 10.90 3.71 -29.71
N ILE A 393 11.41 3.74 -28.47
CA ILE A 393 11.79 2.53 -27.74
C ILE A 393 10.99 2.47 -26.43
N THR A 394 10.37 1.31 -26.20
CA THR A 394 9.61 1.02 -25.00
C THR A 394 10.51 0.28 -24.02
N VAL A 395 10.67 0.79 -22.80
CA VAL A 395 11.55 0.18 -21.78
C VAL A 395 10.81 0.01 -20.47
N THR A 396 10.87 -1.20 -19.94
CA THR A 396 10.35 -1.56 -18.62
C THR A 396 11.48 -1.38 -17.60
N ALA A 397 11.36 -0.42 -16.69
CA ALA A 397 12.38 -0.16 -15.67
C ALA A 397 11.93 -0.71 -14.30
N PRO A 398 12.80 -1.41 -13.54
CA PRO A 398 12.56 -1.65 -12.11
C PRO A 398 12.84 -0.38 -11.28
N ASP A 399 12.18 -0.27 -10.13
CA ASP A 399 11.84 0.95 -9.39
C ASP A 399 12.98 1.87 -8.87
N TYR A 400 14.25 1.72 -9.27
CA TYR A 400 15.33 2.52 -8.66
C TYR A 400 16.48 2.97 -9.57
N THR A 401 16.40 2.87 -10.89
CA THR A 401 17.48 3.38 -11.78
C THR A 401 16.99 4.12 -13.02
N VAL A 402 15.97 4.98 -12.86
CA VAL A 402 15.39 5.77 -13.96
C VAL A 402 16.46 6.56 -14.74
N ALA A 403 17.44 7.16 -14.07
CA ALA A 403 18.49 7.94 -14.75
C ALA A 403 19.47 7.08 -15.58
N GLY A 404 19.86 5.90 -15.07
CA GLY A 404 20.81 5.01 -15.73
C GLY A 404 20.19 4.28 -16.93
N VAL A 405 18.94 3.85 -16.80
CA VAL A 405 18.18 3.19 -17.88
C VAL A 405 17.88 4.20 -19.00
N VAL A 406 17.44 5.42 -18.67
CA VAL A 406 17.20 6.47 -19.68
C VAL A 406 18.49 6.84 -20.43
N GLY A 407 19.62 6.98 -19.72
CA GLY A 407 20.91 7.26 -20.34
C GLY A 407 21.41 6.13 -21.27
N GLY A 408 21.25 4.87 -20.86
CA GLY A 408 21.63 3.72 -21.69
C GLY A 408 20.78 3.57 -22.94
N VAL A 409 19.47 3.82 -22.84
CA VAL A 409 18.52 3.72 -23.97
C VAL A 409 18.75 4.84 -24.98
N ALA A 410 18.97 6.08 -24.51
CA ALA A 410 19.36 7.20 -25.36
C ALA A 410 20.64 6.89 -26.17
N LEU A 411 21.66 6.30 -25.51
CA LEU A 411 22.91 5.91 -26.19
C LEU A 411 22.66 4.89 -27.31
N ILE A 412 21.82 3.88 -27.06
CA ILE A 412 21.46 2.86 -28.06
C ILE A 412 20.72 3.49 -29.24
N ILE A 413 19.78 4.40 -28.99
CA ILE A 413 19.03 5.09 -30.05
C ILE A 413 19.98 5.93 -30.92
N ILE A 414 20.89 6.68 -30.31
CA ILE A 414 21.92 7.45 -31.01
C ILE A 414 22.77 6.54 -31.90
N VAL A 415 23.21 5.39 -31.38
CA VAL A 415 24.01 4.42 -32.16
C VAL A 415 23.21 3.87 -33.36
N ILE A 416 21.94 3.51 -33.18
CA ILE A 416 21.06 3.03 -34.26
C ILE A 416 20.89 4.11 -35.34
N LEU A 417 20.60 5.36 -34.94
CA LEU A 417 20.45 6.48 -35.87
C LEU A 417 21.73 6.75 -36.65
N VAL A 418 22.90 6.69 -35.99
CA VAL A 418 24.20 6.84 -36.63
C VAL A 418 24.44 5.72 -37.65
N ILE A 419 24.14 4.46 -37.32
CA ILE A 419 24.28 3.32 -38.24
C ILE A 419 23.35 3.48 -39.46
N MET A 420 22.10 3.92 -39.26
CA MET A 420 21.14 4.17 -40.36
C MET A 420 21.65 5.28 -41.30
N LEU A 421 22.32 6.30 -40.78
CA LEU A 421 22.94 7.36 -41.58
C LEU A 421 24.13 6.87 -42.41
N PHE A 422 24.97 6.00 -41.85
CA PHE A 422 26.12 5.46 -42.58
C PHE A 422 25.75 4.38 -43.61
N THR A 423 24.68 3.63 -43.38
CA THR A 423 24.22 2.58 -44.31
C THR A 423 23.44 3.13 -45.51
N ARG A 424 22.90 4.36 -45.44
CA ARG A 424 22.25 5.06 -46.56
C ARG A 424 23.23 5.63 -47.62
N LYS A 425 24.54 5.59 -47.39
CA LYS A 425 25.57 6.12 -48.33
C LYS A 425 26.04 5.11 -49.41
N LYS A 426 25.20 4.16 -49.82
CA LYS A 426 25.44 3.31 -51.00
C LYS A 426 24.40 3.55 -52.07
#